data_AF-A0AAV8URJ3-F1
#
_entry.id   AF-A0AAV8URJ3-F1
#
_cell.length_a   1.000
_cell.length_b   1.000
_cell.length_c   1.000
_cell.angle_alpha   90.00
_cell.angle_beta   90.00
_cell.angle_gamma   90.00
#
_symmetry.space_group_name_H-M   'P 1'
#
loop_
_entity.id
_entity.type
_entity.pdbx_description
1 polymer ?
#
loop_
_entity_poly.entity_id
_entity_poly.type
_entity_poly.pdbx_seq_one_letter_code
_entity_poly.pdbx_strand_id
1 'polypeptide(L)'
;MVENGSSGTPPVEEDRNFERALNVEEENIEIGRAEADRLALASGRAEGYELGLKAGLVIGSEASFHRGLSCALISINAKGISARALKTARSLANESEKGISRDDPEVSLTAMRSKARLLSQQLGWEDVALTLPVKDKPMASSSMAF
;
A
#
# COMPACT_ATOMS: atom_id res chain seq x y z
N MET A 1 -82.86 -23.18 -31.44
CA MET A 1 -82.05 -23.81 -30.37
C MET A 1 -80.65 -23.24 -30.51
N VAL A 2 -80.17 -22.59 -29.45
CA VAL A 2 -78.97 -21.73 -29.47
C VAL A 2 -77.72 -22.59 -29.33
N GLU A 3 -76.76 -22.41 -30.25
CA GLU A 3 -75.41 -22.98 -30.18
C GLU A 3 -74.59 -22.19 -29.14
N ASN A 4 -74.18 -22.85 -28.06
CA ASN A 4 -73.19 -22.31 -27.13
C ASN A 4 -71.79 -22.69 -27.63
N GLY A 5 -71.20 -21.80 -28.42
CA GLY A 5 -69.77 -21.82 -28.74
C GLY A 5 -68.95 -21.50 -27.51
N SER A 6 -68.18 -22.49 -27.06
CA SER A 6 -67.08 -22.35 -26.12
C SER A 6 -66.04 -21.37 -26.68
N SER A 7 -66.00 -20.14 -26.18
CA SER A 7 -64.91 -19.20 -26.42
C SER A 7 -63.84 -19.41 -25.35
N GLY A 8 -63.04 -20.46 -25.52
CA GLY A 8 -61.78 -20.61 -24.82
C GLY A 8 -60.75 -19.66 -25.41
N THR A 9 -60.70 -18.42 -24.93
CA THR A 9 -59.48 -17.61 -25.07
C THR A 9 -58.39 -18.27 -24.21
N PRO A 10 -57.25 -18.73 -24.77
CA PRO A 10 -56.17 -19.19 -23.92
C PRO A 10 -55.69 -17.98 -23.11
N PRO A 11 -55.72 -18.04 -21.77
CA PRO A 11 -54.91 -17.11 -21.02
C PRO A 11 -53.44 -17.55 -21.17
N VAL A 12 -52.51 -16.71 -20.74
CA VAL A 12 -51.18 -17.15 -20.28
C VAL A 12 -50.01 -17.24 -21.29
N GLU A 13 -49.99 -16.58 -22.45
CA GLU A 13 -48.71 -16.42 -23.21
C GLU A 13 -47.99 -15.09 -22.92
N GLU A 14 -48.70 -13.97 -22.88
CA GLU A 14 -48.09 -12.66 -22.61
C GLU A 14 -47.54 -12.58 -21.18
N ASP A 15 -48.29 -13.04 -20.17
CA ASP A 15 -47.86 -13.06 -18.77
C ASP A 15 -46.59 -13.91 -18.54
N ARG A 16 -46.45 -15.06 -19.22
CA ARG A 16 -45.24 -15.90 -19.13
C ARG A 16 -44.02 -15.25 -19.76
N ASN A 17 -44.23 -14.41 -20.77
CA ASN A 17 -43.15 -13.71 -21.44
C ASN A 17 -42.62 -12.55 -20.58
N PHE A 18 -43.52 -11.84 -19.87
CA PHE A 18 -43.12 -10.84 -18.87
C PHE A 18 -42.43 -11.45 -17.66
N GLU A 19 -42.93 -12.56 -17.11
CA GLU A 19 -42.27 -13.28 -16.00
C GLU A 19 -40.89 -13.82 -16.43
N ARG A 20 -40.75 -14.34 -17.65
CA ARG A 20 -39.44 -14.73 -18.19
C ARG A 20 -38.49 -13.56 -18.38
N ALA A 21 -38.99 -12.41 -18.86
CA ALA A 21 -38.18 -11.22 -19.05
C ALA A 21 -37.67 -10.66 -17.70
N LEU A 22 -38.53 -10.63 -16.68
CA LEU A 22 -38.18 -10.26 -15.30
C LEU A 22 -37.11 -11.19 -14.71
N ASN A 23 -37.26 -12.50 -14.88
CA ASN A 23 -36.27 -13.46 -14.39
C ASN A 23 -34.90 -13.29 -15.06
N VAL A 24 -34.88 -12.96 -16.36
CA VAL A 24 -33.63 -12.67 -17.09
C VAL A 24 -33.01 -11.35 -16.65
N GLU A 25 -33.82 -10.34 -16.32
CA GLU A 25 -33.33 -9.07 -15.79
C GLU A 25 -32.72 -9.24 -14.39
N GLU A 26 -33.40 -9.97 -13.50
CA GLU A 26 -32.89 -10.29 -12.16
C GLU A 26 -31.59 -11.12 -12.22
N GLU A 27 -31.53 -12.13 -13.08
CA GLU A 27 -30.32 -12.94 -13.30
C GLU A 27 -29.16 -12.09 -13.83
N ASN A 28 -29.41 -11.20 -14.79
CA ASN A 28 -28.38 -10.29 -15.31
C ASN A 28 -27.89 -9.29 -14.26
N ILE A 29 -28.78 -8.80 -13.38
CA ILE A 29 -28.40 -7.94 -12.26
C ILE A 29 -27.52 -8.71 -11.27
N GLU A 30 -27.85 -9.96 -10.98
CA GLU A 30 -27.08 -10.80 -10.06
C GLU A 30 -25.69 -11.13 -10.63
N ILE A 31 -25.61 -11.48 -11.92
CA ILE A 31 -24.34 -11.68 -12.64
C ILE A 31 -23.53 -10.39 -12.65
N GLY A 32 -24.16 -9.25 -12.94
CA GLY A 32 -23.50 -7.94 -12.95
C GLY A 32 -22.92 -7.57 -11.58
N ARG A 33 -23.64 -7.85 -10.50
CA ARG A 33 -23.15 -7.65 -9.13
C ARG A 33 -21.99 -8.58 -8.79
N ALA A 34 -22.13 -9.87 -9.09
CA ALA A 34 -21.08 -10.86 -8.82
C ALA A 34 -19.77 -10.52 -9.55
N GLU A 35 -19.86 -10.06 -10.81
CA GLU A 35 -18.69 -9.65 -11.57
C GLU A 35 -18.09 -8.33 -11.05
N ALA A 36 -18.92 -7.36 -10.68
CA ALA A 36 -18.45 -6.12 -10.06
C ALA A 36 -17.70 -6.39 -8.73
N ASP A 37 -18.24 -7.25 -7.88
CA ASP A 37 -17.60 -7.64 -6.61
C ASP A 37 -16.26 -8.36 -6.86
N ARG A 38 -16.22 -9.27 -7.84
CA ARG A 38 -14.99 -9.98 -8.23
C ARG A 38 -13.92 -9.01 -8.70
N LEU A 39 -14.27 -8.05 -9.56
CA LEU A 39 -13.36 -7.03 -10.08
C LEU A 39 -12.89 -6.08 -8.98
N ALA A 40 -13.78 -5.64 -8.10
CA ALA A 40 -13.46 -4.79 -6.96
C ALA A 40 -12.46 -5.47 -6.02
N LEU A 41 -12.67 -6.76 -5.69
CA LEU A 41 -11.75 -7.54 -4.86
C LEU A 41 -10.37 -7.72 -5.54
N ALA A 42 -10.35 -8.01 -6.84
CA ALA A 42 -9.11 -8.16 -7.58
C ALA A 42 -8.32 -6.85 -7.64
N SER A 43 -8.99 -5.73 -7.93
CA SER A 43 -8.39 -4.40 -7.96
C SER A 43 -7.88 -3.99 -6.59
N GLY A 44 -8.70 -4.14 -5.54
CA GLY A 44 -8.30 -3.80 -4.17
C GLY A 44 -7.11 -4.64 -3.68
N ARG A 45 -7.01 -5.92 -4.08
CA ARG A 45 -5.86 -6.76 -3.76
C ARG A 45 -4.59 -6.30 -4.48
N ALA A 46 -4.68 -5.95 -5.75
CA ALA A 46 -3.54 -5.48 -6.53
C ALA A 46 -3.01 -4.15 -5.99
N GLU A 47 -3.91 -3.19 -5.73
CA GLU A 47 -3.59 -1.90 -5.15
C GLU A 47 -2.99 -2.04 -3.75
N GLY A 48 -3.60 -2.87 -2.89
CA GLY A 48 -3.07 -3.15 -1.55
C GLY A 48 -1.67 -3.75 -1.56
N TYR A 49 -1.36 -4.63 -2.52
CA TYR A 49 -0.01 -5.18 -2.69
C TYR A 49 0.99 -4.10 -3.14
N GLU A 50 0.62 -3.28 -4.12
CA GLU A 50 1.49 -2.22 -4.63
C GLU A 50 1.79 -1.17 -3.54
N LEU A 51 0.76 -0.72 -2.82
CA LEU A 51 0.90 0.22 -1.70
C LEU A 51 1.77 -0.37 -0.59
N GLY A 52 1.55 -1.63 -0.22
CA GLY A 52 2.36 -2.33 0.77
C GLY A 52 3.83 -2.45 0.37
N LEU A 53 4.12 -2.76 -0.90
CA LEU A 53 5.48 -2.85 -1.41
C LEU A 53 6.17 -1.48 -1.44
N LYS A 54 5.47 -0.43 -1.88
CA LYS A 54 5.98 0.95 -1.87
C LYS A 54 6.32 1.40 -0.44
N ALA A 55 5.41 1.20 0.50
CA ALA A 55 5.63 1.53 1.91
C ALA A 55 6.84 0.76 2.48
N GLY A 56 6.89 -0.56 2.23
CA GLY A 56 8.01 -1.41 2.65
C GLY A 56 9.36 -0.97 2.07
N LEU A 57 9.41 -0.52 0.81
CA LEU A 57 10.63 -0.02 0.18
C LEU A 57 11.11 1.29 0.80
N VAL A 58 10.21 2.22 1.09
CA VAL A 58 10.55 3.51 1.75
C VAL A 58 11.12 3.25 3.13
N ILE A 59 10.42 2.47 3.95
CA ILE A 59 10.83 2.10 5.31
C ILE A 59 12.18 1.38 5.29
N GLY A 60 12.34 0.38 4.41
CA GLY A 60 13.57 -0.39 4.29
C GLY A 60 14.76 0.44 3.82
N SER A 61 14.54 1.40 2.92
CA SER A 61 15.59 2.30 2.43
C SER A 61 16.09 3.22 3.54
N GLU A 62 15.19 3.79 4.33
CA GLU A 62 15.57 4.68 5.43
C GLU A 62 16.30 3.94 6.56
N ALA A 63 15.80 2.76 6.96
CA ALA A 63 16.48 1.91 7.93
C ALA A 63 17.91 1.54 7.48
N SER A 64 18.06 1.20 6.19
CA SER A 64 19.36 0.87 5.58
C SER A 64 20.30 2.07 5.54
N PHE A 65 19.77 3.28 5.27
CA PHE A 65 20.54 4.52 5.31
C PHE A 65 21.10 4.78 6.72
N HIS A 66 20.28 4.69 7.76
CA HIS A 66 20.73 4.88 9.14
C HIS A 66 21.77 3.85 9.58
N ARG A 67 21.59 2.58 9.18
CA ARG A 67 22.58 1.53 9.40
C ARG A 67 23.91 1.88 8.71
N GLY A 68 23.88 2.20 7.42
CA GLY A 68 25.07 2.57 6.65
C GLY A 68 25.81 3.77 7.24
N LEU A 69 25.08 4.81 7.66
CA LEU A 69 25.64 5.98 8.32
C LEU A 69 26.38 5.62 9.62
N SER A 70 25.74 4.82 10.47
CA SER A 70 26.33 4.42 11.75
C SER A 70 27.59 3.57 11.55
N CYS A 71 27.56 2.61 10.61
CA CYS A 71 28.71 1.79 10.25
C CYS A 71 29.86 2.65 9.72
N ALA A 72 29.58 3.57 8.78
CA ALA A 72 30.61 4.46 8.23
C ALA A 72 31.29 5.30 9.32
N LEU A 73 30.52 5.90 10.22
CA LEU A 73 31.05 6.72 11.31
C LEU A 73 31.87 5.92 12.33
N ILE A 74 31.47 4.67 12.62
CA ILE A 74 32.22 3.77 13.50
C ILE A 74 33.51 3.30 12.80
N SER A 75 33.47 2.97 11.52
CA SER A 75 34.60 2.45 10.73
C SER A 75 35.65 3.50 10.41
N ILE A 76 35.25 4.76 10.16
CA ILE A 76 36.19 5.89 9.97
C ILE A 76 36.99 6.17 11.27
N ASN A 77 36.51 5.64 12.40
CA ASN A 77 37.18 5.43 13.69
C ASN A 77 38.14 6.55 14.20
N ALA A 78 37.58 7.31 15.14
CA ALA A 78 38.21 7.92 16.31
C ALA A 78 39.13 9.15 16.17
N LYS A 79 39.74 9.43 15.01
CA LYS A 79 40.72 10.55 14.94
C LYS A 79 40.13 11.95 14.71
N GLY A 80 38.85 12.06 14.35
CA GLY A 80 38.20 13.36 14.10
C GLY A 80 36.77 13.50 14.63
N ILE A 81 36.23 12.47 15.28
CA ILE A 81 34.85 12.45 15.78
C ILE A 81 34.89 12.46 17.31
N SER A 82 34.09 13.34 17.92
CA SER A 82 34.00 13.41 19.38
C SER A 82 33.54 12.08 19.98
N ALA A 83 34.02 11.75 21.18
CA ALA A 83 33.57 10.54 21.89
C ALA A 83 32.04 10.51 22.09
N ARG A 84 31.43 11.69 22.23
CA ARG A 84 29.97 11.85 22.31
C ARG A 84 29.28 11.44 21.00
N ALA A 85 29.74 11.95 19.86
CA ALA A 85 29.22 11.56 18.55
C ALA A 85 29.41 10.07 18.28
N LEU A 86 30.57 9.50 18.64
CA LEU A 86 30.82 8.08 18.49
C LEU A 86 29.87 7.21 19.34
N LYS A 87 29.57 7.64 20.58
CA LYS A 87 28.58 6.97 21.43
C LYS A 87 27.19 7.00 20.79
N THR A 88 26.79 8.14 20.24
CA THR A 88 25.49 8.28 19.54
C THR A 88 25.44 7.42 18.28
N ALA A 89 26.52 7.36 17.49
CA ALA A 89 26.62 6.51 16.31
C ALA A 89 26.49 5.01 16.67
N ARG A 90 27.12 4.54 17.75
CA ARG A 90 26.93 3.17 18.26
C ARG A 90 25.50 2.92 18.73
N SER A 91 24.88 3.89 19.40
CA SER A 91 23.47 3.80 19.80
C SER A 91 22.53 3.71 18.60
N LEU A 92 22.84 4.42 17.50
CA LEU A 92 22.11 4.34 16.24
C LEU A 92 22.29 2.97 15.57
N ALA A 93 23.53 2.46 15.53
CA ALA A 93 23.82 1.12 15.02
C ALA A 93 23.00 0.04 15.75
N ASN A 94 23.02 0.07 17.09
CA ASN A 94 22.25 -0.86 17.91
C ASN A 94 20.74 -0.77 17.66
N GLU A 95 20.21 0.43 17.38
CA GLU A 95 18.79 0.57 17.04
C GLU A 95 18.48 -0.02 15.67
N SER A 96 19.36 0.19 14.69
CA SER A 96 19.21 -0.35 13.33
C SER A 96 19.34 -1.88 13.28
N GLU A 97 20.09 -2.48 14.21
CA GLU A 97 20.25 -3.93 14.31
C GLU A 97 19.04 -4.65 14.89
N LYS A 98 18.24 -3.98 15.73
CA LYS A 98 16.96 -4.52 16.22
C LYS A 98 15.96 -4.73 15.07
N GLY A 99 16.18 -4.08 13.93
CA GLY A 99 15.30 -4.11 12.79
C GLY A 99 14.07 -3.24 12.97
N ILE A 100 13.22 -3.25 11.94
CA ILE A 100 11.95 -2.54 11.94
C ILE A 100 10.86 -3.47 12.47
N SER A 101 10.07 -2.99 13.44
CA SER A 101 8.88 -3.71 13.88
C SER A 101 7.89 -3.87 12.72
N ARG A 102 7.36 -5.08 12.53
CA ARG A 102 6.31 -5.33 11.52
C ARG A 102 5.00 -4.64 11.87
N ASP A 103 4.69 -4.56 13.16
CA ASP A 103 3.41 -4.04 13.64
C ASP A 103 3.43 -2.51 13.77
N ASP A 104 4.61 -1.93 14.03
CA ASP A 104 4.77 -0.48 14.16
C ASP A 104 6.13 0.00 13.61
N PRO A 105 6.24 0.11 12.28
CA PRO A 105 7.50 0.49 11.65
C PRO A 105 7.89 1.94 11.93
N GLU A 106 6.91 2.83 12.13
CA GLU A 106 7.16 4.25 12.38
C GLU A 106 7.75 4.51 13.77
N VAL A 107 7.40 3.73 14.79
CA VAL A 107 8.08 3.82 16.09
C VAL A 107 9.56 3.45 15.97
N SER A 108 9.88 2.37 15.23
CA SER A 108 11.29 1.98 14.99
C SER A 108 12.04 3.06 14.20
N LEU A 109 11.44 3.62 13.15
CA LEU A 109 12.03 4.70 12.36
C LEU A 109 12.19 5.98 13.17
N THR A 110 11.21 6.36 13.98
CA THR A 110 11.27 7.55 14.84
C THR A 110 12.42 7.47 15.83
N ALA A 111 12.63 6.29 16.43
CA ALA A 111 13.78 6.05 17.30
C ALA A 111 15.11 6.25 16.56
N MET A 112 15.24 5.74 15.33
CA MET A 112 16.44 5.95 14.51
C MET A 112 16.63 7.40 14.07
N ARG A 113 15.58 8.05 13.56
CA ARG A 113 15.57 9.47 13.16
C ARG A 113 16.00 10.38 14.31
N SER A 114 15.49 10.14 15.52
CA SER A 114 15.86 10.94 16.70
C SER A 114 17.35 10.83 17.04
N LYS A 115 17.93 9.63 16.95
CA LYS A 115 19.36 9.39 17.16
C LYS A 115 20.21 9.97 16.04
N ALA A 116 19.77 9.84 14.79
CA ALA A 116 20.43 10.42 13.63
C ALA A 116 20.46 11.95 13.71
N ARG A 117 19.35 12.58 14.14
CA ARG A 117 19.29 14.04 14.36
C ARG A 117 20.25 14.50 15.45
N LEU A 118 20.29 13.79 16.58
CA LEU A 118 21.23 14.08 17.65
C LEU A 118 22.69 13.93 17.17
N LEU A 119 22.96 12.92 16.35
CA LEU A 119 24.29 12.70 15.77
C LEU A 119 24.68 13.84 14.82
N SER A 120 23.76 14.28 13.95
CA SER A 120 23.93 15.44 13.06
C SER A 120 24.33 16.69 13.83
N GLN A 121 23.60 16.99 14.91
CA GLN A 121 23.90 18.14 15.78
C GLN A 121 25.28 18.03 16.42
N GLN A 122 25.69 16.84 16.85
CA GLN A 122 27.00 16.62 17.47
C GLN A 122 28.17 16.70 16.47
N LEU A 123 27.90 16.51 15.18
CA LEU A 123 28.87 16.61 14.09
C LEU A 123 28.88 17.99 13.42
N GLY A 124 27.97 18.90 13.81
CA GLY A 124 27.82 20.20 13.16
C GLY A 124 27.28 20.10 11.73
N TRP A 125 26.61 19.02 11.39
CA TRP A 125 25.90 18.87 10.12
C TRP A 125 24.55 19.59 10.26
N GLU A 126 24.50 20.86 9.86
CA GLU A 126 23.24 21.61 9.79
C GLU A 126 22.35 21.05 8.67
N ASP A 127 21.13 20.67 9.04
CA ASP A 127 19.97 20.36 8.18
C ASP A 127 20.22 19.59 6.87
N VAL A 128 21.25 18.74 6.83
CA VAL A 128 21.25 17.63 5.88
C VAL A 128 20.10 16.74 6.33
N ALA A 129 19.02 16.74 5.56
CA ALA A 129 17.94 15.80 5.74
C ALA A 129 18.53 14.38 5.76
N LEU A 130 18.77 13.86 6.96
CA LEU A 130 19.15 12.47 7.20
C LEU A 130 17.92 11.55 7.03
N THR A 131 16.84 12.10 6.48
CA THR A 131 15.69 11.41 5.93
C THR A 131 15.87 11.41 4.41
N LEU A 132 15.74 10.24 3.78
CA LEU A 132 15.78 10.16 2.32
C LEU A 132 14.70 11.10 1.74
N PRO A 133 15.01 11.88 0.70
CA PRO A 133 13.96 12.56 -0.05
C PRO A 133 13.07 11.46 -0.63
N VAL A 134 11.84 11.35 -0.14
CA VAL A 134 10.79 10.58 -0.79
C VAL A 134 10.55 11.30 -2.12
N LYS A 135 11.29 10.92 -3.16
CA LYS A 135 10.98 11.36 -4.51
C LYS A 135 9.66 10.69 -4.86
N ASP A 136 8.57 11.41 -4.65
CA ASP A 136 7.31 11.22 -5.36
C ASP A 136 7.59 11.42 -6.85
N LYS A 137 8.18 10.41 -7.49
CA LYS A 137 8.19 10.33 -8.94
C LYS A 137 6.91 9.59 -9.28
N PRO A 138 5.86 10.27 -9.78
CA PRO A 138 4.73 9.55 -10.32
C PRO A 138 5.29 8.63 -11.42
N MET A 139 5.08 7.32 -11.25
CA MET A 139 5.30 6.39 -12.36
C MET A 139 4.36 6.84 -13.45
N ALA A 140 4.91 7.35 -14.55
CA ALA A 140 4.14 7.65 -15.74
C ALA A 140 3.39 6.37 -16.12
N SER A 141 2.06 6.41 -16.03
CA SER A 141 1.22 5.39 -16.62
C SER A 141 1.49 5.43 -18.11
N SER A 142 2.25 4.44 -18.60
CA SER A 142 2.36 4.18 -20.02
C SER A 142 1.01 3.64 -20.47
N SER A 143 0.12 4.56 -20.86
CA SER A 143 -1.07 4.26 -21.64
C SER A 143 -0.62 3.62 -22.94
N MET A 144 -0.60 2.28 -22.99
CA MET A 144 -0.65 1.56 -24.25
C MET A 144 -2.11 1.52 -24.68
N ALA A 145 -2.44 2.39 -25.63
CA ALA A 145 -3.59 2.17 -26.49
C ALA A 145 -3.33 0.94 -27.35
N PHE A 146 -4.24 -0.04 -27.27
CA PHE A 146 -4.49 -1.02 -28.32
C PHE A 146 -5.93 -0.82 -28.80
#